data_AF-T1BUR9-F1
#
_entry.id   AF-T1BUR9-F1
#
_cell.length_a   1.000
_cell.length_b   1.000
_cell.length_c   1.000
_cell.angle_alpha   90.00
_cell.angle_beta   90.00
_cell.angle_gamma   90.00
#
_symmetry.space_group_name_H-M   'P 1'
#
loop_
_entity.id
_entity.type
_entity.pdbx_description
1 polymer ?
#
loop_
_entity_poly.entity_id
_entity_poly.type
_entity_poly.pdbx_seq_one_letter_code
_entity_poly.pdbx_strand_id
1 'polypeptide(L)'
;MGNVRQRNGRLFFDFRFRGIRCREQTTLDDTSANRKRMQKVLERIEQVIVTGTFQYADFFPGSTLAERFADEGVSQAVAQALTAEATTAPGTPLFRTFIEDWFTLSLPSWRKSHAATVRSTIDCHLTPH
;
A
#
# COMPACT_ATOMS: atom_id res chain seq x y z
N MET A 1 10.02 -6.80 -11.11
CA MET A 1 11.19 -7.09 -11.95
C MET A 1 11.19 -6.15 -13.14
N GLY A 2 12.24 -5.34 -13.25
CA GLY A 2 12.50 -4.43 -14.36
C GLY A 2 13.38 -5.06 -15.43
N ASN A 3 13.54 -4.37 -16.56
CA ASN A 3 14.39 -4.79 -17.66
C ASN A 3 15.02 -3.57 -18.34
N VAL A 4 16.26 -3.72 -18.85
CA VAL A 4 16.94 -2.73 -19.70
C VAL A 4 16.70 -3.08 -21.16
N ARG A 5 16.02 -2.18 -21.87
CA ARG A 5 15.66 -2.37 -23.28
C ARG A 5 16.27 -1.26 -24.13
N GLN A 6 16.26 -1.42 -25.45
CA GLN A 6 16.70 -0.39 -26.39
C GLN A 6 15.56 0.10 -27.27
N ARG A 7 15.59 1.38 -27.62
CA ARG A 7 14.71 1.98 -28.61
C ARG A 7 15.50 3.04 -29.38
N ASN A 8 15.48 2.97 -30.71
CA ASN A 8 16.16 3.91 -31.59
C ASN A 8 17.67 4.06 -31.28
N GLY A 9 18.35 2.96 -30.97
CA GLY A 9 19.79 2.94 -30.65
C GLY A 9 20.16 3.35 -29.22
N ARG A 10 19.20 3.85 -28.44
CA ARG A 10 19.41 4.26 -27.04
C ARG A 10 18.81 3.29 -26.05
N LEU A 11 19.48 3.11 -24.92
CA LEU A 11 19.01 2.25 -23.85
C LEU A 11 18.00 2.98 -22.94
N PHE A 12 17.07 2.23 -22.37
CA PHE A 12 16.09 2.74 -21.42
C PHE A 12 15.76 1.71 -20.34
N PHE A 13 15.36 2.20 -19.16
CA PHE A 13 14.87 1.38 -18.06
C PHE A 13 13.37 1.15 -18.20
N ASP A 14 12.91 -0.08 -18.01
CA ASP A 14 11.49 -0.45 -17.98
C ASP A 14 11.22 -1.24 -16.70
N PHE A 15 10.64 -0.59 -15.70
CA PHE A 15 10.32 -1.23 -14.43
C PHE A 15 8.97 -0.73 -13.91
N ARG A 16 8.46 -1.38 -12.86
CA ARG A 16 7.25 -0.95 -12.17
C ARG A 16 7.59 -0.52 -10.76
N PHE A 17 7.07 0.64 -10.36
CA PHE A 17 7.16 1.17 -9.01
C PHE A 17 5.78 1.65 -8.59
N ARG A 18 5.30 1.23 -7.41
CA ARG A 18 3.96 1.56 -6.87
C ARG A 18 2.80 1.30 -7.85
N GLY A 19 2.89 0.24 -8.65
CA GLY A 19 1.87 -0.12 -9.65
C GLY A 19 1.95 0.66 -10.98
N ILE A 20 2.73 1.73 -11.03
CA ILE A 20 2.94 2.55 -12.24
C ILE A 20 4.13 2.00 -13.02
N ARG A 21 4.00 1.99 -14.36
CA ARG A 21 5.09 1.61 -15.26
C ARG A 21 6.00 2.81 -15.51
N CYS A 22 7.26 2.68 -15.10
CA CYS A 22 8.30 3.67 -15.24
C CYS A 22 9.16 3.32 -16.46
N ARG A 23 9.18 4.22 -17.45
CA ARG A 23 10.00 4.08 -18.66
C ARG A 23 10.93 5.27 -18.79
N GLU A 24 12.16 5.11 -18.34
CA GLU A 24 13.15 6.18 -18.29
C GLU A 24 14.20 6.00 -19.39
N GLN A 25 14.22 6.94 -20.34
CA GLN A 25 15.18 6.93 -21.43
C GLN A 25 16.54 7.43 -20.97
N THR A 26 17.60 6.81 -21.47
CA THR A 26 18.97 7.28 -21.26
C THR A 26 19.57 7.81 -22.55
N THR A 27 20.61 8.63 -22.43
CA THR A 27 21.41 9.12 -23.56
C THR A 27 22.47 8.12 -24.01
N LEU A 28 22.55 6.94 -23.39
CA LEU A 28 23.57 5.94 -23.67
C LEU A 28 23.20 5.09 -24.89
N ASP A 29 24.15 4.95 -25.80
CA ASP A 29 24.05 4.05 -26.93
C ASP A 29 24.10 2.58 -26.49
N ASP A 30 23.46 1.72 -27.29
CA ASP A 30 23.45 0.27 -27.08
C ASP A 30 24.82 -0.35 -27.35
N THR A 31 25.68 -0.31 -26.32
CA THR A 31 26.94 -1.06 -26.26
C THR A 31 26.88 -2.08 -25.13
N SER A 32 27.61 -3.18 -25.26
CA SER A 32 27.67 -4.24 -24.24
C SER A 32 28.15 -3.72 -22.88
N ALA A 33 29.08 -2.75 -22.88
CA ALA A 33 29.56 -2.08 -21.67
C ALA A 33 28.47 -1.22 -21.01
N ASN A 34 27.74 -0.42 -21.79
CA ASN A 34 26.66 0.43 -21.27
C ASN A 34 25.49 -0.41 -20.75
N ARG A 35 25.15 -1.50 -21.44
CA ARG A 35 24.10 -2.44 -21.00
C ARG A 35 24.43 -3.07 -19.65
N LYS A 36 25.68 -3.50 -19.43
CA LYS A 36 26.13 -4.02 -18.12
C LYS A 36 26.04 -2.96 -17.02
N ARG A 37 26.44 -1.72 -17.31
CA ARG A 37 26.34 -0.60 -16.35
C ARG A 37 24.89 -0.34 -15.96
N MET A 38 23.99 -0.30 -16.95
CA MET A 38 22.56 -0.10 -16.70
C MET A 38 21.94 -1.26 -15.92
N GLN A 39 22.30 -2.51 -16.23
CA GLN A 39 21.81 -3.66 -15.47
C GLN A 39 22.17 -3.56 -13.99
N LYS A 40 23.40 -3.13 -13.67
CA LYS A 40 23.83 -2.91 -12.27
C LYS A 40 23.05 -1.79 -11.58
N VAL A 41 22.72 -0.73 -12.30
CA VAL A 41 21.88 0.35 -11.77
C VAL A 41 20.46 -0.15 -11.54
N LEU A 42 19.91 -0.96 -12.45
CA LEU A 42 18.59 -1.56 -12.30
C LEU A 42 18.52 -2.49 -11.07
N GLU A 43 19.53 -3.33 -10.87
CA GLU A 43 19.63 -4.19 -9.67
C GLU A 43 19.66 -3.36 -8.38
N ARG A 44 20.42 -2.26 -8.36
CA ARG A 44 20.43 -1.33 -7.22
C ARG A 44 19.06 -0.71 -6.98
N ILE A 45 18.37 -0.27 -8.04
CA ILE A 45 17.00 0.26 -7.95
C ILE A 45 16.07 -0.78 -7.34
N GLU A 46 16.11 -2.03 -7.82
CA GLU A 46 15.28 -3.11 -7.29
C GLU A 46 15.56 -3.40 -5.81
N GLN A 47 16.82 -3.44 -5.38
CA GLN A 47 17.18 -3.61 -3.97
C GLN A 47 16.61 -2.50 -3.08
N VAL A 48 16.73 -1.25 -3.51
CA VAL A 48 16.25 -0.09 -2.75
C VAL A 48 14.70 -0.06 -2.74
N ILE A 49 14.04 -0.50 -3.82
CA ILE A 49 12.58 -0.67 -3.85
C ILE A 49 12.14 -1.74 -2.84
N VAL A 50 12.83 -2.88 -2.78
CA VAL A 50 12.54 -3.95 -1.80
C VAL A 50 12.78 -3.47 -0.37
N THR A 51 13.80 -2.65 -0.15
CA THR A 51 14.12 -2.05 1.16
C THR A 51 13.11 -0.96 1.56
N GLY A 52 12.31 -0.46 0.61
CA GLY A 52 11.30 0.59 0.85
C GLY A 52 11.87 2.00 0.93
N THR A 53 13.17 2.19 0.68
CA THR A 53 13.86 3.49 0.75
C THR A 53 14.00 4.17 -0.61
N PHE A 54 13.28 3.68 -1.63
CA PHE A 54 13.43 4.15 -2.99
C PHE A 54 12.77 5.51 -3.20
N GLN A 55 13.59 6.53 -3.46
CA GLN A 55 13.15 7.85 -3.88
C GLN A 55 13.39 8.00 -5.39
N TYR A 56 12.31 8.16 -6.14
CA TYR A 56 12.35 8.23 -7.60
C TYR A 56 13.18 9.42 -8.11
N ALA A 57 13.08 10.56 -7.41
CA ALA A 57 13.77 11.80 -7.78
C ALA A 57 15.30 11.71 -7.71
N ASP A 58 15.85 10.88 -6.81
CA ASP A 58 17.30 10.71 -6.64
C ASP A 58 17.95 10.01 -7.84
N PHE A 59 17.22 9.10 -8.49
CA PHE A 59 17.71 8.33 -9.63
C PHE A 59 17.40 9.01 -10.97
N PHE A 60 16.29 9.74 -11.05
CA PHE A 60 15.82 10.38 -12.28
C PHE A 60 15.42 11.85 -12.05
N PRO A 61 16.39 12.74 -11.76
CA PRO A 61 16.11 14.16 -11.58
C PRO A 61 15.62 14.77 -12.91
N GLY A 62 14.37 15.23 -12.94
CA GLY A 62 13.76 15.85 -14.12
C GLY A 62 12.83 14.95 -14.94
N SER A 63 12.52 13.72 -14.50
CA SER A 63 11.44 12.94 -15.09
C SER A 63 10.08 13.50 -14.68
N THR A 64 9.11 13.57 -15.61
CA THR A 64 7.71 13.93 -15.30
C THR A 64 7.05 12.95 -14.34
N LEU A 65 7.57 11.73 -14.23
CA LEU A 65 7.14 10.76 -13.24
C LEU A 65 7.65 11.12 -11.83
N ALA A 66 8.77 11.82 -11.70
CA ALA A 66 9.29 12.25 -10.40
C ALA A 66 8.31 13.22 -9.70
N GLU A 67 7.71 14.14 -10.45
CA GLU A 67 6.67 15.05 -9.93
C GLU A 67 5.42 14.27 -9.48
N ARG A 68 4.97 13.29 -10.28
CA ARG A 68 3.82 12.44 -9.93
C ARG A 68 4.07 11.61 -8.67
N PHE A 69 5.26 11.03 -8.53
CA PHE A 69 5.61 10.25 -7.34
C PHE A 69 5.86 11.12 -6.10
N ALA A 70 6.19 12.41 -6.27
CA ALA A 70 6.25 13.36 -5.15
C ALA A 70 4.84 13.66 -4.60
N ASP A 71 3.86 13.91 -5.47
CA ASP A 71 2.47 14.18 -5.09
C ASP A 71 1.78 12.94 -4.48
N GLU A 72 2.01 11.77 -5.08
CA GLU A 72 1.54 10.49 -4.53
C GLU A 72 2.29 10.11 -3.24
N GLY A 73 3.55 10.54 -3.08
CA GLY A 73 4.33 10.36 -1.86
C GLY A 73 3.75 11.13 -0.67
N VAL A 74 3.28 12.35 -0.89
CA VAL A 74 2.55 13.13 0.14
C VAL A 74 1.22 12.47 0.46
N SER A 75 0.47 12.04 -0.55
CA SER A 75 -0.81 11.34 -0.36
C SER A 75 -0.66 10.01 0.38
N GLN A 76 0.41 9.26 0.12
CA GLN A 76 0.73 8.02 0.84
C GLN A 76 1.32 8.27 2.22
N ALA A 77 2.10 9.33 2.45
CA ALA A 77 2.58 9.67 3.79
C ALA A 77 1.41 10.08 4.71
N VAL A 78 0.42 10.78 4.17
CA VAL A 78 -0.84 11.08 4.88
C VAL A 78 -1.64 9.79 5.11
N ALA A 79 -1.77 8.92 4.11
CA ALA A 79 -2.43 7.61 4.27
C ALA A 79 -1.69 6.67 5.24
N GLN A 80 -0.36 6.76 5.31
CA GLN A 80 0.51 6.02 6.23
C GLN A 80 0.46 6.59 7.65
N ALA A 81 0.35 7.92 7.80
CA ALA A 81 0.08 8.54 9.10
C ALA A 81 -1.32 8.13 9.63
N LEU A 82 -2.33 8.11 8.75
CA LEU A 82 -3.67 7.60 9.05
C LEU A 82 -3.70 6.10 9.39
N THR A 83 -2.80 5.28 8.83
CA THR A 83 -2.68 3.85 9.16
C THR A 83 -1.76 3.56 10.36
N ALA A 84 -0.81 4.45 10.66
CA ALA A 84 -0.02 4.39 11.90
C ALA A 84 -0.88 4.69 13.13
N GLU A 85 -1.83 5.63 13.03
CA GLU A 85 -2.83 5.87 14.08
C GLU A 85 -3.83 4.71 14.22
N ALA A 86 -4.07 3.94 13.15
CA ALA A 86 -4.91 2.73 13.19
C ALA A 86 -4.24 1.51 13.86
N THR A 87 -2.96 1.60 14.27
CA THR A 87 -2.30 0.54 15.02
C THR A 87 -2.56 0.62 16.54
N THR A 88 -3.26 1.67 17.02
CA THR A 88 -3.62 1.81 18.44
C THR A 88 -5.12 1.97 18.71
N ALA A 89 -5.98 1.60 17.75
CA ALA A 89 -7.39 1.35 17.99
C ALA A 89 -7.95 0.58 16.79
N PRO A 90 -8.63 -0.56 16.98
CA PRO A 90 -9.34 -1.15 15.87
C PRO A 90 -10.46 -0.19 15.48
N GLY A 91 -10.37 0.42 14.29
CA GLY A 91 -11.42 1.27 13.71
C GLY A 91 -12.74 0.52 13.49
N THR A 92 -12.80 -0.76 13.84
CA THR A 92 -14.02 -1.55 13.97
C THR A 92 -13.91 -2.36 15.26
N PRO A 93 -14.79 -2.15 16.26
CA PRO A 93 -14.76 -2.94 17.48
C PRO A 93 -14.92 -4.43 17.15
N LEU A 94 -14.35 -5.29 18.00
CA LEU A 94 -14.58 -6.73 17.86
C LEU A 94 -16.09 -7.01 17.89
N PHE A 95 -16.52 -8.04 17.16
CA PHE A 95 -17.93 -8.42 17.12
C PHE A 95 -18.52 -8.61 18.53
N ARG A 96 -17.74 -9.21 19.45
CA ARG A 96 -18.11 -9.41 20.85
C ARG A 96 -18.33 -8.10 21.62
N THR A 97 -17.56 -7.06 21.35
CA THR A 97 -17.77 -5.75 21.98
C THR A 97 -18.96 -5.03 21.36
N PHE A 98 -19.09 -5.11 20.03
CA PHE A 98 -20.18 -4.48 19.29
C PHE A 98 -21.57 -5.05 19.66
N ILE A 99 -21.68 -6.37 19.81
CA ILE A 99 -22.97 -7.02 20.09
C ILE A 99 -23.55 -6.60 21.46
N GLU A 100 -22.69 -6.30 22.44
CA GLU A 100 -23.08 -5.82 23.77
C GLU A 100 -23.61 -4.37 23.72
N ASP A 101 -22.93 -3.50 22.96
CA ASP A 101 -23.38 -2.12 22.74
C ASP A 101 -24.72 -2.11 21.99
N TRP A 102 -24.84 -2.91 20.93
CA TRP A 102 -26.07 -3.04 20.15
C TRP A 102 -27.23 -3.57 20.99
N PHE A 103 -26.99 -4.57 21.84
CA PHE A 103 -28.01 -5.13 22.73
C PHE A 103 -28.53 -4.06 23.70
N THR A 104 -27.61 -3.30 24.32
CA THR A 104 -27.93 -2.22 25.26
C THR A 104 -28.77 -1.13 24.61
N LEU A 105 -28.39 -0.70 23.40
CA LEU A 105 -29.13 0.30 22.64
C LEU A 105 -30.51 -0.19 22.20
N SER A 106 -30.69 -1.50 22.05
CA SER A 106 -31.94 -2.11 21.62
C SER A 106 -32.93 -2.37 22.77
N LEU A 107 -32.46 -2.45 24.02
CA LEU A 107 -33.29 -2.74 25.21
C LEU A 107 -34.52 -1.83 25.37
N PRO A 108 -34.45 -0.50 25.17
CA PRO A 108 -35.62 0.37 25.32
C PRO A 108 -36.76 0.04 24.34
N SER A 109 -36.43 -0.57 23.19
CA SER A 109 -37.42 -0.94 22.18
C SER A 109 -38.10 -2.29 22.45
N TRP A 110 -37.59 -3.08 23.41
CA TRP A 110 -38.01 -4.47 23.63
C TRP A 110 -38.72 -4.71 24.95
N ARG A 111 -39.69 -5.66 24.94
CA ARG A 111 -40.22 -6.25 26.17
C ARG A 111 -39.18 -7.18 26.80
N LYS A 112 -39.24 -7.34 28.13
CA LYS A 112 -38.31 -8.18 28.92
C LYS A 112 -38.15 -9.61 28.38
N SER A 113 -39.25 -10.24 27.95
CA SER A 113 -39.21 -11.60 27.39
C SER A 113 -38.44 -11.67 26.06
N HIS A 114 -38.64 -10.69 25.17
CA HIS A 114 -37.90 -10.62 23.90
C HIS A 114 -36.41 -10.38 24.14
N ALA A 115 -36.06 -9.46 25.04
CA ALA A 115 -34.67 -9.21 25.43
C ALA A 115 -34.00 -10.47 25.98
N ALA A 116 -34.70 -11.27 26.80
CA ALA A 116 -34.18 -12.53 27.34
C ALA A 116 -33.91 -13.58 26.24
N THR A 117 -34.83 -13.73 25.28
CA THR A 117 -34.62 -14.64 24.13
C THR A 117 -33.42 -14.21 23.29
N VAL A 118 -33.32 -12.91 22.97
CA VAL A 118 -32.20 -12.38 22.19
C VAL A 118 -30.87 -12.56 22.94
N ARG A 119 -30.85 -12.35 24.26
CA ARG A 119 -29.65 -12.59 25.08
C ARG A 119 -29.19 -14.04 25.01
N SER A 120 -30.12 -14.98 25.19
CA SER A 120 -29.82 -16.41 25.09
C SER A 120 -29.24 -16.78 23.72
N THR A 121 -29.79 -16.22 22.64
CA THR A 121 -29.26 -16.42 21.28
C THR A 121 -27.84 -15.88 21.14
N ILE A 122 -27.55 -14.70 21.69
CA ILE A 122 -26.21 -14.12 21.66
C ILE A 122 -25.22 -15.05 22.37
N ASP A 123 -25.54 -15.44 23.61
CA ASP A 123 -24.65 -16.24 24.46
C ASP A 123 -24.44 -17.67 23.91
N CYS A 124 -25.47 -18.29 23.33
CA CYS A 124 -25.39 -19.67 22.84
C CYS A 124 -24.85 -19.79 21.41
N HIS A 125 -25.10 -18.81 20.54
CA HIS A 125 -24.90 -18.96 19.09
C HIS A 125 -23.97 -17.91 18.47
N LEU A 126 -23.95 -16.67 18.99
CA LEU A 126 -23.22 -15.57 18.35
C LEU A 126 -21.85 -15.31 18.99
N THR A 127 -21.71 -15.59 20.29
CA THR A 127 -20.44 -15.51 21.00
C THR A 127 -20.20 -16.78 21.82
N PRO A 128 -20.11 -17.97 21.19
CA PRO A 128 -19.74 -19.18 21.91
C PRO A 128 -18.34 -19.02 22.50
N HIS A 129 -18.15 -19.55 23.71
CA HIS A 129 -16.88 -19.56 24.44
C HIS A 129 -15.73 -20.17 23.64
#